data_AF-A0A7W2CBM7-F1
#
_entry.id   AF-A0A7W2CBM7-F1
#
_cell.length_a   1.000
_cell.length_b   1.000
_cell.length_c   1.000
_cell.angle_alpha   90.00
_cell.angle_beta   90.00
_cell.angle_gamma   90.00
#
_symmetry.space_group_name_H-M   'P 1'
#
loop_
_entity.id
_entity.type
_entity.pdbx_description
1 polymer ?
#
loop_
_entity_poly.entity_id
_entity_poly.type
_entity_poly.pdbx_seq_one_letter_code
_entity_poly.pdbx_strand_id
1 'polypeptide(L)'
;MNFTQIKKLISLKRRSGAGIQTVDEFKELAKKRIPNAIWDFIEGGAGTEQAIQANRKSLESVLFQPKYLVDVSQRNTSAQIFGRPIKTPIILSPAGIATLAHPLGEIAVARAAAKADAIFCLSTGSGLSIEQVAEVSDGRLWFQLYLWKSQEVIDSLINRAKKAGYEALIITVDVPVVGKRERDLRNGMSLPVTIRPGQYFHYLRKPRWIAGVLKNPAITFGNLTDVTSGDDASSIGEYVNKELNDPSKTWDDVARIRSAWEGPLLIKGIMNPSDARKAEQVGANGIIVSNHGGRQFSSVPGVATIFPEIKKVVSKNTELFLDGGIRRGEDIVKAHALGATAACSGRSWFWALAADGEQGVNRILEILEKEVEDTLALIGEPKLTDVGPQNLFST
;
A
#
# COMPACT_ATOMS: atom_id res chain seq x y z
N MET A 1 46.51 -22.30 -5.75
CA MET A 1 45.15 -22.40 -6.32
C MET A 1 44.92 -21.18 -7.20
N ASN A 2 44.74 -21.36 -8.51
CA ASN A 2 44.61 -20.27 -9.49
C ASN A 2 43.21 -19.63 -9.40
N PHE A 3 43.10 -18.31 -9.61
CA PHE A 3 41.82 -17.55 -9.72
C PHE A 3 40.77 -18.24 -10.62
N THR A 4 41.22 -18.95 -11.66
CA THR A 4 40.37 -19.74 -12.58
C THR A 4 39.78 -20.99 -11.92
N GLN A 5 40.46 -21.58 -10.92
CA GLN A 5 39.94 -22.70 -10.12
C GLN A 5 38.94 -22.23 -9.06
N ILE A 6 39.12 -21.03 -8.48
CA ILE A 6 38.18 -20.40 -7.55
C ILE A 6 36.83 -20.11 -8.24
N LYS A 7 36.85 -19.62 -9.49
CA LYS A 7 35.64 -19.39 -10.30
C LYS A 7 34.84 -20.67 -10.62
N LYS A 8 35.47 -21.85 -10.60
CA LYS A 8 34.79 -23.15 -10.79
C LYS A 8 34.21 -23.72 -9.50
N LEU A 9 34.74 -23.32 -8.34
CA LEU A 9 34.26 -23.72 -7.00
C LEU A 9 33.16 -22.79 -6.46
N ILE A 10 33.12 -21.54 -6.91
CA ILE A 10 32.17 -20.53 -6.44
C ILE A 10 31.34 -20.04 -7.63
N SER A 11 30.11 -20.55 -7.75
CA SER A 11 29.09 -19.94 -8.59
C SER A 11 28.69 -18.59 -7.99
N LEU A 12 29.25 -17.50 -8.51
CA LEU A 12 28.78 -16.13 -8.28
C LEU A 12 27.50 -15.84 -9.09
N LYS A 13 26.61 -16.83 -9.29
CA LYS A 13 25.25 -16.55 -9.74
C LYS A 13 24.58 -15.76 -8.64
N ARG A 14 24.52 -14.44 -8.83
CA ARG A 14 23.67 -13.52 -8.07
C ARG A 14 22.30 -14.22 -7.96
N ARG A 15 21.73 -14.34 -6.75
CA ARG A 15 20.31 -14.72 -6.62
C ARG A 15 19.53 -13.73 -7.50
N SER A 16 19.16 -14.17 -8.69
CA SER A 16 18.21 -13.46 -9.56
C SER A 16 16.91 -13.30 -8.77
N GLY A 17 16.06 -12.32 -9.09
CA GLY A 17 14.77 -12.15 -8.42
C GLY A 17 13.94 -13.44 -8.29
N ALA A 18 14.11 -14.38 -9.23
CA ALA A 18 13.51 -15.72 -9.20
C ALA A 18 13.88 -16.61 -7.99
N GLY A 19 15.00 -16.33 -7.32
CA GLY A 19 15.43 -17.07 -6.11
C GLY A 19 14.81 -16.55 -4.82
N ILE A 20 14.10 -15.43 -4.86
CA ILE A 20 13.39 -14.84 -3.71
C ILE A 20 12.05 -15.55 -3.56
N GLN A 21 11.75 -15.99 -2.33
CA GLN A 21 10.56 -16.77 -2.02
C GLN A 21 9.57 -16.02 -1.12
N THR A 22 9.98 -14.93 -0.46
CA THR A 22 9.09 -14.20 0.48
C THR A 22 9.17 -12.70 0.33
N VAL A 23 8.10 -12.01 0.77
CA VAL A 23 8.07 -10.54 0.90
C VAL A 23 9.14 -10.03 1.88
N ASP A 24 9.45 -10.77 2.95
CA ASP A 24 10.46 -10.33 3.93
C ASP A 24 11.90 -10.43 3.38
N GLU A 25 12.18 -11.31 2.42
CA GLU A 25 13.46 -11.28 1.71
C GLU A 25 13.60 -10.00 0.86
N PHE A 26 12.51 -9.51 0.25
CA PHE A 26 12.49 -8.21 -0.42
C PHE A 26 12.69 -7.05 0.56
N LYS A 27 12.08 -7.13 1.75
CA LYS A 27 12.31 -6.19 2.85
C LYS A 27 13.81 -6.07 3.18
N GLU A 28 14.50 -7.19 3.37
CA GLU A 28 15.93 -7.21 3.68
C GLU A 28 16.81 -6.72 2.51
N LEU A 29 16.40 -7.00 1.27
CA LEU A 29 17.08 -6.48 0.09
C LEU A 29 16.90 -4.97 -0.07
N ALA A 30 15.69 -4.45 0.14
CA ALA A 30 15.38 -3.03 0.08
C ALA A 30 16.27 -2.23 1.02
N LYS A 31 16.40 -2.66 2.29
CA LYS A 31 17.29 -2.04 3.29
C LYS A 31 18.74 -1.94 2.81
N LYS A 32 19.22 -2.93 2.04
CA LYS A 32 20.57 -2.94 1.46
C LYS A 32 20.68 -2.03 0.24
N ARG A 33 19.59 -1.79 -0.50
CA ARG A 33 19.57 -1.08 -1.79
C ARG A 33 19.37 0.43 -1.70
N ILE A 34 18.63 0.91 -0.71
CA ILE A 34 18.32 2.34 -0.55
C ILE A 34 19.07 2.98 0.62
N PRO A 35 19.22 4.32 0.64
CA PRO A 35 19.74 5.07 1.79
C PRO A 35 18.90 4.87 3.06
N ASN A 36 19.52 5.00 4.23
CA ASN A 36 18.84 4.79 5.51
C ASN A 36 17.65 5.73 5.74
N ALA A 37 17.75 7.00 5.34
CA ALA A 37 16.65 7.94 5.49
C ALA A 37 15.40 7.51 4.70
N ILE A 38 15.58 6.97 3.49
CA ILE A 38 14.50 6.47 2.65
C ILE A 38 13.96 5.14 3.19
N TRP A 39 14.85 4.26 3.64
CA TRP A 39 14.46 3.05 4.35
C TRP A 39 13.58 3.34 5.57
N ASP A 40 14.00 4.28 6.41
CA ASP A 40 13.29 4.65 7.62
C ASP A 40 11.97 5.37 7.32
N PHE A 41 11.88 6.13 6.24
CA PHE A 41 10.61 6.68 5.73
C PHE A 41 9.59 5.60 5.37
N ILE A 42 10.04 4.51 4.73
CA ILE A 42 9.18 3.39 4.31
C ILE A 42 8.83 2.49 5.49
N GLU A 43 9.84 2.07 6.26
CA GLU A 43 9.69 1.12 7.36
C GLU A 43 9.00 1.76 8.57
N GLY A 44 9.35 3.01 8.86
CA GLY A 44 9.02 3.70 10.10
C GLY A 44 7.52 3.87 10.37
N GLY A 45 7.19 3.99 11.66
CA GLY A 45 5.84 4.26 12.17
C GLY A 45 5.78 5.48 13.07
N ALA A 46 4.61 5.73 13.63
CA ALA A 46 4.42 6.76 14.65
C ALA A 46 4.91 6.29 16.02
N GLY A 47 5.47 7.20 16.81
CA GLY A 47 5.87 6.97 18.19
C GLY A 47 6.81 5.77 18.36
N THR A 48 6.47 4.85 19.26
CA THR A 48 7.23 3.63 19.56
C THR A 48 6.99 2.50 18.55
N GLU A 49 6.26 2.77 17.46
CA GLU A 49 5.92 1.81 16.41
C GLU A 49 5.08 0.62 16.90
N GLN A 50 4.38 0.79 18.03
CA GLN A 50 3.54 -0.24 18.63
C GLN A 50 2.44 -0.70 17.66
N ALA A 51 1.80 0.21 16.94
CA ALA A 51 0.77 -0.12 15.95
C ALA A 51 1.30 -0.99 14.79
N ILE A 52 2.56 -0.83 14.38
CA ILE A 52 3.18 -1.70 13.35
C ILE A 52 3.26 -3.14 13.86
N GLN A 53 3.72 -3.31 15.10
CA GLN A 53 3.80 -4.63 15.74
C GLN A 53 2.41 -5.21 15.98
N ALA A 54 1.46 -4.38 16.43
CA ALA A 54 0.08 -4.79 16.67
C ALA A 54 -0.59 -5.31 15.40
N ASN A 55 -0.37 -4.66 14.24
CA ASN A 55 -0.88 -5.15 12.96
C ASN A 55 -0.42 -6.57 12.65
N ARG A 56 0.89 -6.84 12.79
CA ARG A 56 1.44 -8.19 12.57
C ARG A 56 0.90 -9.21 13.56
N LYS A 57 0.95 -8.90 14.85
CA LYS A 57 0.43 -9.77 15.91
C LYS A 57 -1.05 -10.10 15.73
N SER A 58 -1.87 -9.14 15.30
CA SER A 58 -3.30 -9.36 15.09
C SER A 58 -3.62 -10.31 13.94
N LEU A 59 -2.81 -10.32 12.88
CA LEU A 59 -2.96 -11.30 11.78
C LEU A 59 -2.39 -12.67 12.19
N GLU A 60 -1.31 -12.68 12.97
CA GLU A 60 -0.69 -13.90 13.51
C GLU A 60 -1.62 -14.63 14.50
N SER A 61 -2.44 -13.89 15.26
CA SER A 61 -3.43 -14.48 16.17
C SER A 61 -4.64 -15.09 15.46
N VAL A 62 -4.86 -14.79 14.18
CA VAL A 62 -5.93 -15.43 13.39
C VAL A 62 -5.38 -16.75 12.86
N LEU A 63 -5.94 -17.86 13.33
CA LEU A 63 -5.50 -19.21 13.00
C LEU A 63 -6.59 -19.94 12.21
N PHE A 64 -6.17 -20.80 11.28
CA PHE A 64 -7.09 -21.64 10.51
C PHE A 64 -7.36 -22.97 11.22
N GLN A 65 -8.53 -23.54 10.95
CA GLN A 65 -8.89 -24.91 11.31
C GLN A 65 -9.10 -25.72 10.01
N PRO A 66 -8.08 -26.47 9.54
CA PRO A 66 -8.14 -27.17 8.26
C PRO A 66 -9.23 -28.24 8.18
N LYS A 67 -9.77 -28.43 6.98
CA LYS A 67 -10.56 -29.62 6.61
C LYS A 67 -9.71 -30.56 5.77
N TYR A 68 -9.80 -31.85 6.06
CA TYR A 68 -9.04 -32.89 5.37
C TYR A 68 -9.91 -33.69 4.42
N LEU A 69 -9.29 -34.34 3.43
CA LEU A 69 -9.94 -35.19 2.44
C LEU A 69 -10.98 -34.45 1.55
N VAL A 70 -10.74 -33.17 1.29
CA VAL A 70 -11.47 -32.36 0.29
C VAL A 70 -10.67 -32.32 -1.01
N ASP A 71 -11.32 -32.46 -2.16
CA ASP A 71 -10.64 -32.32 -3.46
C ASP A 71 -10.28 -30.84 -3.70
N VAL A 72 -8.98 -30.56 -3.69
CA VAL A 72 -8.38 -29.24 -3.95
C VAL A 72 -7.47 -29.25 -5.17
N SER A 73 -7.65 -30.22 -6.07
CA SER A 73 -6.87 -30.35 -7.31
C SER A 73 -7.05 -29.13 -8.24
N GLN A 74 -8.25 -28.54 -8.23
CA GLN A 74 -8.59 -27.29 -8.90
C GLN A 74 -8.91 -26.22 -7.86
N ARG A 75 -8.23 -25.08 -7.95
CA ARG A 75 -8.36 -23.97 -6.99
C ARG A 75 -8.72 -22.69 -7.71
N ASN A 76 -9.65 -21.94 -7.13
CA ASN A 76 -10.07 -20.64 -7.65
C ASN A 76 -9.86 -19.56 -6.59
N THR A 77 -8.89 -18.67 -6.85
CA THR A 77 -8.55 -17.53 -5.99
C THR A 77 -9.31 -16.26 -6.33
N SER A 78 -10.14 -16.28 -7.37
CA SER A 78 -10.81 -15.08 -7.88
C SER A 78 -11.89 -14.57 -6.92
N ALA A 79 -12.10 -13.26 -6.94
CA ALA A 79 -13.15 -12.57 -6.21
C ALA A 79 -13.81 -11.52 -7.11
N GLN A 80 -14.79 -10.79 -6.56
CA GLN A 80 -15.36 -9.61 -7.20
C GLN A 80 -15.18 -8.39 -6.31
N ILE A 81 -14.84 -7.26 -6.93
CA ILE A 81 -14.72 -5.96 -6.27
C ILE A 81 -15.50 -4.95 -7.11
N PHE A 82 -16.55 -4.39 -6.52
CA PHE A 82 -17.54 -3.52 -7.17
C PHE A 82 -18.11 -4.14 -8.45
N GLY A 83 -18.45 -5.43 -8.39
CA GLY A 83 -19.04 -6.19 -9.50
C GLY A 83 -18.06 -6.57 -10.63
N ARG A 84 -16.78 -6.21 -10.53
CA ARG A 84 -15.75 -6.61 -11.50
C ARG A 84 -14.88 -7.72 -10.93
N PRO A 85 -14.55 -8.76 -11.73
CA PRO A 85 -13.67 -9.83 -11.29
C PRO A 85 -12.26 -9.32 -10.99
N ILE A 86 -11.57 -10.07 -10.13
CA ILE A 86 -10.13 -9.93 -9.84
C ILE A 86 -9.55 -11.32 -9.61
N LYS A 87 -8.37 -11.61 -10.16
CA LYS A 87 -7.72 -12.92 -10.08
C LYS A 87 -7.36 -13.35 -8.66
N THR A 88 -6.83 -12.43 -7.87
CA THR A 88 -6.51 -12.62 -6.44
C THR A 88 -6.90 -11.33 -5.73
N PRO A 89 -7.58 -11.38 -4.56
CA PRO A 89 -8.14 -10.19 -3.91
C PRO A 89 -7.07 -9.37 -3.18
N ILE A 90 -6.06 -8.90 -3.91
CA ILE A 90 -4.99 -8.04 -3.44
C ILE A 90 -5.08 -6.67 -4.09
N ILE A 91 -5.00 -5.64 -3.24
CA ILE A 91 -4.96 -4.24 -3.63
C ILE A 91 -3.61 -3.67 -3.18
N LEU A 92 -2.89 -3.01 -4.08
CA LEU A 92 -1.67 -2.30 -3.73
C LEU A 92 -2.06 -0.94 -3.14
N SER A 93 -1.97 -0.82 -1.81
CA SER A 93 -2.41 0.34 -1.02
C SER A 93 -1.71 1.63 -1.48
N PRO A 94 -2.39 2.78 -1.39
CA PRO A 94 -1.79 4.06 -1.74
C PRO A 94 -0.64 4.38 -0.77
N ALA A 95 0.55 4.57 -1.33
CA ALA A 95 1.70 5.13 -0.62
C ALA A 95 2.44 6.09 -1.56
N GLY A 96 2.72 7.30 -1.07
CA GLY A 96 3.28 8.38 -1.86
C GLY A 96 4.80 8.30 -2.07
N ILE A 97 5.25 9.07 -3.05
CA ILE A 97 6.65 9.34 -3.39
C ILE A 97 7.47 8.06 -3.61
N ALA A 98 6.95 7.12 -4.39
CA ALA A 98 7.65 5.87 -4.70
C ALA A 98 8.96 6.09 -5.47
N THR A 99 9.09 7.24 -6.14
CA THR A 99 10.31 7.71 -6.80
C THR A 99 11.51 7.87 -5.84
N LEU A 100 11.27 8.03 -4.53
CA LEU A 100 12.33 7.97 -3.51
C LEU A 100 13.00 6.59 -3.46
N ALA A 101 12.23 5.51 -3.58
CA ALA A 101 12.75 4.15 -3.51
C ALA A 101 13.39 3.70 -4.83
N HIS A 102 12.75 4.02 -5.95
CA HIS A 102 13.18 3.59 -7.26
C HIS A 102 12.75 4.60 -8.32
N PRO A 103 13.59 4.91 -9.33
CA PRO A 103 13.29 5.95 -10.32
C PRO A 103 11.98 5.76 -11.10
N LEU A 104 11.62 4.51 -11.41
CA LEU A 104 10.35 4.21 -12.09
C LEU A 104 9.11 4.48 -11.22
N GLY A 105 9.29 4.63 -9.90
CA GLY A 105 8.23 4.98 -8.95
C GLY A 105 6.94 4.18 -9.14
N GLU A 106 5.84 4.91 -9.19
CA GLU A 106 4.48 4.40 -9.29
C GLU A 106 4.18 3.75 -10.66
N ILE A 107 4.86 4.13 -11.75
CA ILE A 107 4.70 3.51 -13.08
C ILE A 107 5.05 2.02 -13.04
N ALA A 108 6.15 1.67 -12.37
CA ALA A 108 6.55 0.26 -12.22
C ALA A 108 5.50 -0.55 -11.43
N VAL A 109 4.88 0.06 -10.43
CA VAL A 109 3.87 -0.60 -9.60
C VAL A 109 2.57 -0.78 -10.38
N ALA A 110 2.14 0.25 -11.12
CA ALA A 110 0.93 0.21 -11.94
C ALA A 110 1.02 -0.88 -13.03
N ARG A 111 2.15 -0.96 -13.75
CA ARG A 111 2.37 -2.01 -14.76
C ARG A 111 2.36 -3.42 -14.17
N ALA A 112 3.04 -3.60 -13.04
CA ALA A 112 3.07 -4.89 -12.36
C ALA A 112 1.69 -5.30 -11.85
N ALA A 113 0.92 -4.36 -11.30
CA ALA A 113 -0.45 -4.60 -10.88
C ALA A 113 -1.36 -4.98 -12.05
N ALA A 114 -1.30 -4.23 -13.16
CA ALA A 114 -2.06 -4.54 -14.37
C ALA A 114 -1.75 -5.95 -14.90
N LYS A 115 -0.47 -6.32 -14.95
CA LYS A 115 -0.04 -7.66 -15.39
C LYS A 115 -0.57 -8.79 -14.48
N ALA A 116 -0.65 -8.54 -13.18
CA ALA A 116 -1.12 -9.51 -12.21
C ALA A 116 -2.65 -9.52 -12.02
N ASP A 117 -3.39 -8.67 -12.76
CA ASP A 117 -4.81 -8.41 -12.51
C ASP A 117 -5.07 -8.00 -11.04
N ALA A 118 -4.21 -7.13 -10.51
CA ALA A 118 -4.36 -6.51 -9.20
C ALA A 118 -4.77 -5.03 -9.35
N ILE A 119 -5.38 -4.47 -8.30
CA ILE A 119 -5.76 -3.06 -8.27
C ILE A 119 -4.58 -2.25 -7.72
N PHE A 120 -4.20 -1.17 -8.40
CA PHE A 120 -3.23 -0.21 -7.89
C PHE A 120 -3.90 1.09 -7.46
N CYS A 121 -3.64 1.50 -6.22
CA CYS A 121 -4.13 2.75 -5.66
C CYS A 121 -3.04 3.82 -5.74
N LEU A 122 -3.20 4.83 -6.60
CA LEU A 122 -2.30 5.98 -6.65
C LEU A 122 -2.58 6.92 -5.48
N SER A 123 -1.54 7.36 -4.77
CA SER A 123 -1.67 8.38 -3.71
C SER A 123 -1.69 9.78 -4.30
N THR A 124 -2.44 10.71 -3.71
CA THR A 124 -2.27 12.15 -3.99
C THR A 124 -0.80 12.58 -3.83
N GLY A 125 -0.09 12.00 -2.85
CA GLY A 125 1.32 12.27 -2.60
C GLY A 125 2.29 11.49 -3.49
N SER A 126 1.88 10.98 -4.65
CA SER A 126 2.76 10.23 -5.55
C SER A 126 3.85 11.09 -6.18
N GLY A 127 4.96 10.43 -6.54
CA GLY A 127 6.06 11.07 -7.27
C GLY A 127 5.71 11.40 -8.72
N LEU A 128 4.78 10.65 -9.30
CA LEU A 128 4.27 10.80 -10.67
C LEU A 128 2.80 11.19 -10.67
N SER A 129 2.37 11.90 -11.70
CA SER A 129 0.99 12.41 -11.80
C SER A 129 -0.05 11.32 -12.08
N ILE A 130 -1.31 11.63 -11.78
CA ILE A 130 -2.52 10.88 -12.17
C ILE A 130 -2.44 10.46 -13.65
N GLU A 131 -2.14 11.40 -14.54
CA GLU A 131 -2.14 11.19 -15.98
C GLU A 131 -0.98 10.28 -16.42
N GLN A 132 0.23 10.51 -15.90
CA GLN A 132 1.41 9.68 -16.22
C GLN A 132 1.23 8.22 -15.81
N VAL A 133 0.55 7.97 -14.69
CA VAL A 133 0.28 6.61 -14.22
C VAL A 133 -0.83 5.94 -15.02
N ALA A 134 -1.88 6.69 -15.38
CA ALA A 134 -2.97 6.18 -16.21
C ALA A 134 -2.49 5.83 -17.63
N GLU A 135 -1.60 6.63 -18.23
CA GLU A 135 -1.09 6.41 -19.59
C GLU A 135 -0.33 5.09 -19.77
N VAL A 136 0.27 4.56 -18.70
CA VAL A 136 1.13 3.36 -18.77
C VAL A 136 0.45 2.06 -18.33
N SER A 137 -0.80 2.11 -17.91
CA SER A 137 -1.48 1.00 -17.25
C SER A 137 -2.89 0.80 -17.79
N ASP A 138 -3.10 -0.35 -18.42
CA ASP A 138 -4.43 -0.84 -18.81
C ASP A 138 -5.16 -1.56 -17.65
N GLY A 139 -4.55 -1.61 -16.46
CA GLY A 139 -5.10 -2.24 -15.26
C GLY A 139 -6.12 -1.39 -14.51
N ARG A 140 -6.63 -1.92 -13.41
CA ARG A 140 -7.59 -1.23 -12.53
C ARG A 140 -6.86 -0.23 -11.63
N LEU A 141 -7.17 1.05 -11.79
CA LEU A 141 -6.54 2.14 -11.04
C LEU A 141 -7.52 2.86 -10.12
N TRP A 142 -7.17 2.99 -8.84
CA TRP A 142 -7.90 3.78 -7.85
C TRP A 142 -7.09 5.01 -7.45
N PHE A 143 -7.76 6.13 -7.18
CA PHE A 143 -7.08 7.35 -6.76
C PHE A 143 -7.38 7.64 -5.29
N GLN A 144 -6.34 7.86 -4.50
CA GLN A 144 -6.47 8.25 -3.10
C GLN A 144 -6.32 9.76 -2.94
N LEU A 145 -7.33 10.37 -2.35
CA LEU A 145 -7.47 11.79 -2.06
C LEU A 145 -7.30 12.05 -0.55
N TYR A 146 -6.55 13.10 -0.22
CA TYR A 146 -6.50 13.66 1.13
C TYR A 146 -7.46 14.85 1.25
N LEU A 147 -7.91 15.15 2.47
CA LEU A 147 -8.79 16.28 2.75
C LEU A 147 -7.98 17.56 2.92
N TRP A 148 -7.53 18.15 1.80
CA TRP A 148 -6.80 19.41 1.76
C TRP A 148 -7.61 20.60 2.28
N LYS A 149 -6.93 21.62 2.79
CA LYS A 149 -7.56 22.92 3.10
C LYS A 149 -8.17 23.56 1.85
N SER A 150 -7.41 23.60 0.76
CA SER A 150 -7.88 24.15 -0.51
C SER A 150 -8.91 23.24 -1.19
N GLN A 151 -10.14 23.74 -1.33
CA GLN A 151 -11.20 23.07 -2.08
C GLN A 151 -10.86 22.99 -3.57
N GLU A 152 -10.20 23.99 -4.13
CA GLU A 152 -9.79 24.01 -5.54
C GLU A 152 -8.82 22.86 -5.87
N VAL A 153 -7.92 22.54 -4.94
CA VAL A 153 -7.01 21.38 -5.09
C VAL A 153 -7.80 20.07 -5.06
N ILE A 154 -8.76 19.94 -4.14
CA ILE A 154 -9.64 18.76 -4.09
C ILE A 154 -10.39 18.59 -5.41
N ASP A 155 -11.04 19.65 -5.90
CA ASP A 155 -11.85 19.62 -7.11
C ASP A 155 -11.00 19.34 -8.35
N SER A 156 -9.81 19.92 -8.44
CA SER A 156 -8.84 19.68 -9.51
C SER A 156 -8.40 18.21 -9.53
N LEU A 157 -8.01 17.65 -8.40
CA LEU A 157 -7.56 16.25 -8.30
C LEU A 157 -8.69 15.26 -8.64
N ILE A 158 -9.92 15.51 -8.17
CA ILE A 158 -11.09 14.70 -8.51
C ILE A 158 -11.34 14.73 -10.02
N ASN A 159 -11.35 15.92 -10.62
CA ASN A 159 -11.60 16.07 -12.06
C ASN A 159 -10.52 15.41 -12.92
N ARG A 160 -9.25 15.52 -12.52
CA ARG A 160 -8.13 14.84 -13.17
C ARG A 160 -8.25 13.32 -13.09
N ALA A 161 -8.53 12.78 -11.90
CA ALA A 161 -8.72 11.35 -11.72
C ALA A 161 -9.89 10.81 -12.57
N LYS A 162 -11.01 11.54 -12.64
CA LYS A 162 -12.14 11.20 -13.53
C LYS A 162 -11.72 11.17 -15.00
N LYS A 163 -11.08 12.24 -15.48
CA LYS A 163 -10.64 12.36 -16.88
C LYS A 163 -9.64 11.28 -17.29
N ALA A 164 -8.76 10.89 -16.36
CA ALA A 164 -7.78 9.83 -16.56
C ALA A 164 -8.36 8.41 -16.41
N GLY A 165 -9.66 8.26 -16.13
CA GLY A 165 -10.34 6.97 -16.12
C GLY A 165 -10.11 6.13 -14.85
N TYR A 166 -9.74 6.76 -13.72
CA TYR A 166 -9.66 6.05 -12.45
C TYR A 166 -11.02 5.51 -12.05
N GLU A 167 -11.09 4.23 -11.68
CA GLU A 167 -12.38 3.54 -11.47
C GLU A 167 -12.98 3.82 -10.08
N ALA A 168 -12.18 4.24 -9.11
CA ALA A 168 -12.65 4.53 -7.75
C ALA A 168 -11.84 5.64 -7.08
N LEU A 169 -12.49 6.31 -6.11
CA LEU A 169 -11.89 7.35 -5.28
C LEU A 169 -11.80 6.87 -3.83
N ILE A 170 -10.65 7.06 -3.18
CA ILE A 170 -10.39 6.69 -1.79
C ILE A 170 -10.14 7.97 -0.98
N ILE A 171 -11.01 8.30 -0.03
CA ILE A 171 -10.80 9.43 0.88
C ILE A 171 -10.08 8.92 2.13
N THR A 172 -8.89 9.44 2.38
CA THR A 172 -8.14 9.13 3.62
C THR A 172 -8.50 10.11 4.72
N VAL A 173 -9.06 9.62 5.82
CA VAL A 173 -9.57 10.45 6.94
C VAL A 173 -8.68 10.43 8.19
N ASP A 174 -7.65 9.57 8.24
CA ASP A 174 -6.80 9.35 9.42
C ASP A 174 -5.57 10.27 9.53
N VAL A 175 -5.57 11.38 8.77
CA VAL A 175 -4.48 12.39 8.76
C VAL A 175 -5.00 13.81 9.06
N PRO A 176 -5.72 14.05 10.18
CA PRO A 176 -6.02 15.42 10.61
C PRO A 176 -4.74 16.17 11.04
N VAL A 177 -3.74 15.41 11.50
CA VAL A 177 -2.36 15.84 11.77
C VAL A 177 -1.42 14.71 11.34
N VAL A 178 -0.25 15.03 10.79
CA VAL A 178 0.77 14.02 10.48
C VAL A 178 1.25 13.33 11.76
N GLY A 179 1.27 11.99 11.75
CA GLY A 179 1.83 11.22 12.86
C GLY A 179 3.30 11.54 13.14
N LYS A 180 3.69 11.58 14.41
CA LYS A 180 5.08 11.81 14.81
C LYS A 180 5.95 10.58 14.50
N ARG A 181 6.64 10.59 13.36
CA ARG A 181 7.53 9.51 12.91
C ARG A 181 8.96 9.80 13.35
N GLU A 182 9.38 9.23 14.47
CA GLU A 182 10.66 9.58 15.09
C GLU A 182 11.87 9.27 14.21
N ARG A 183 11.80 8.22 13.37
CA ARG A 183 12.90 7.90 12.44
C ARG A 183 13.09 8.97 11.37
N ASP A 184 11.99 9.51 10.84
CA ASP A 184 12.01 10.58 9.82
C ASP A 184 12.64 11.85 10.40
N LEU A 185 12.22 12.23 11.61
CA LEU A 185 12.73 13.39 12.34
C LEU A 185 14.23 13.28 12.65
N ARG A 186 14.69 12.08 13.05
CA ARG A 186 16.11 11.82 13.34
C ARG A 186 16.99 11.86 12.09
N ASN A 187 16.48 11.31 10.97
CA ASN A 187 17.24 11.15 9.75
C ASN A 187 17.13 12.32 8.76
N GLY A 188 16.33 13.34 9.07
CA GLY A 188 16.17 14.53 8.22
C GLY A 188 15.38 14.24 6.96
N MET A 189 14.36 13.37 7.04
CA MET A 189 13.45 13.17 5.91
C MET A 189 12.63 14.44 5.70
N SER A 190 12.98 15.19 4.67
CA SER A 190 12.26 16.33 4.11
C SER A 190 12.23 16.19 2.59
N LEU A 191 11.41 16.99 1.91
CA LEU A 191 11.55 17.22 0.47
C LEU A 191 12.00 18.67 0.27
N PRO A 192 13.17 18.91 -0.37
CA PRO A 192 14.17 17.94 -0.83
C PRO A 192 14.83 17.18 0.34
N VAL A 193 15.37 15.99 0.06
CA VAL A 193 16.01 15.14 1.08
C VAL A 193 17.28 15.81 1.60
N THR A 194 17.28 16.18 2.89
CA THR A 194 18.44 16.80 3.52
C THR A 194 19.48 15.74 3.88
N ILE A 195 20.65 15.78 3.23
CA ILE A 195 21.76 14.86 3.54
C ILE A 195 22.69 15.52 4.57
N ARG A 196 22.71 15.00 5.81
CA ARG A 196 23.61 15.49 6.86
C ARG A 196 25.04 14.95 6.68
N PRO A 197 26.09 15.65 7.15
CA PRO A 197 27.48 15.22 6.95
C PRO A 197 27.80 13.79 7.42
N GLY A 198 27.22 13.34 8.54
CA GLY A 198 27.38 11.96 9.03
C GLY A 198 26.69 10.89 8.17
N GLN A 199 25.85 11.27 7.22
CA GLN A 199 25.09 10.36 6.37
C GLN A 199 25.73 10.14 4.99
N TYR A 200 26.72 10.94 4.57
CA TYR A 200 27.28 10.85 3.21
C TYR A 200 27.74 9.44 2.83
N PHE A 201 28.44 8.76 3.73
CA PHE A 201 28.90 7.40 3.49
C PHE A 201 27.75 6.39 3.29
N HIS A 202 26.60 6.61 3.93
CA HIS A 202 25.42 5.77 3.72
C HIS A 202 24.84 5.92 2.33
N TYR A 203 24.82 7.13 1.77
CA TYR A 203 24.36 7.39 0.40
C TYR A 203 25.37 6.87 -0.62
N LEU A 204 26.66 7.16 -0.46
CA LEU A 204 27.73 6.74 -1.38
C LEU A 204 27.83 5.21 -1.53
N ARG A 205 27.45 4.46 -0.51
CA ARG A 205 27.39 2.98 -0.56
C ARG A 205 26.20 2.43 -1.36
N LYS A 206 25.37 3.28 -1.96
CA LYS A 206 24.16 2.91 -2.73
C LYS A 206 24.30 3.33 -4.20
N PRO A 207 25.31 2.84 -4.95
CA PRO A 207 25.59 3.31 -6.31
C PRO A 207 24.42 3.08 -7.29
N ARG A 208 23.63 2.01 -7.10
CA ARG A 208 22.44 1.75 -7.92
C ARG A 208 21.37 2.81 -7.72
N TRP A 209 21.15 3.21 -6.47
CA TRP A 209 20.17 4.24 -6.14
C TRP A 209 20.63 5.62 -6.65
N ILE A 210 21.90 5.98 -6.43
CA ILE A 210 22.50 7.22 -6.96
C ILE A 210 22.36 7.28 -8.48
N ALA A 211 22.74 6.21 -9.19
CA ALA A 211 22.61 6.15 -10.64
C ALA A 211 21.15 6.24 -11.11
N GLY A 212 20.19 5.77 -10.32
CA GLY A 212 18.76 5.92 -10.59
C GLY A 212 18.33 7.38 -10.50
N VAL A 213 18.67 8.06 -9.41
CA VAL A 213 18.34 9.48 -9.17
C VAL A 213 18.98 10.39 -10.22
N LEU A 214 20.24 10.14 -10.61
CA LEU A 214 20.93 10.94 -11.63
C LEU A 214 20.33 10.81 -13.04
N LYS A 215 19.56 9.75 -13.31
CA LYS A 215 19.03 9.44 -14.65
C LYS A 215 17.55 9.80 -14.84
N ASN A 216 16.85 10.20 -13.79
CA ASN A 216 15.39 10.31 -13.78
C ASN A 216 14.94 11.69 -13.28
N PRO A 217 13.68 12.09 -13.53
CA PRO A 217 13.18 13.39 -13.12
C PRO A 217 13.30 13.63 -11.61
N ALA A 218 13.24 14.91 -11.23
CA ALA A 218 13.37 15.35 -9.84
C ALA A 218 12.36 14.64 -8.92
N ILE A 219 12.80 14.31 -7.71
CA ILE A 219 11.95 13.76 -6.66
C ILE A 219 11.00 14.88 -6.19
N THR A 220 9.74 14.79 -6.57
CA THR A 220 8.70 15.79 -6.29
C THR A 220 7.35 15.13 -6.01
N PHE A 221 6.27 15.90 -5.90
CA PHE A 221 4.89 15.43 -5.87
C PHE A 221 4.23 15.67 -7.23
N GLY A 222 4.16 14.64 -8.07
CA GLY A 222 3.71 14.77 -9.46
C GLY A 222 2.27 15.28 -9.63
N ASN A 223 1.42 15.13 -8.62
CA ASN A 223 0.05 15.67 -8.66
C ASN A 223 -0.05 17.15 -8.29
N LEU A 224 1.00 17.71 -7.68
CA LEU A 224 0.95 19.02 -7.01
C LEU A 224 1.94 20.02 -7.60
N THR A 225 2.58 19.71 -8.73
CA THR A 225 3.57 20.58 -9.38
C THR A 225 2.99 21.95 -9.76
N ASP A 226 1.71 22.00 -10.12
CA ASP A 226 1.08 23.21 -10.65
C ASP A 226 0.36 24.03 -9.56
N VAL A 227 0.48 23.63 -8.29
CA VAL A 227 -0.25 24.21 -7.17
C VAL A 227 0.53 25.33 -6.48
N THR A 228 1.85 25.38 -6.69
CA THR A 228 2.73 26.43 -6.14
C THR A 228 3.35 27.25 -7.25
N SER A 229 3.60 28.54 -6.99
CA SER A 229 4.30 29.44 -7.91
C SER A 229 5.80 29.18 -8.02
N GLY A 230 6.34 28.24 -7.23
CA GLY A 230 7.72 27.77 -7.30
C GLY A 230 7.80 26.39 -7.93
N ASP A 231 8.74 26.20 -8.85
CA ASP A 231 8.92 24.97 -9.64
C ASP A 231 9.84 23.93 -8.95
N ASP A 232 10.24 24.15 -7.69
CA ASP A 232 11.19 23.28 -6.99
C ASP A 232 10.54 22.34 -5.97
N ALA A 233 11.17 21.19 -5.72
CA ALA A 233 10.65 20.18 -4.81
C ALA A 233 10.52 20.67 -3.35
N SER A 234 11.19 21.77 -2.99
CA SER A 234 11.15 22.37 -1.66
C SER A 234 9.85 23.12 -1.41
N SER A 235 9.49 24.02 -2.33
CA SER A 235 8.26 24.81 -2.24
C SER A 235 7.01 23.92 -2.24
N ILE A 236 7.00 22.86 -3.06
CA ILE A 236 5.91 21.88 -3.07
C ILE A 236 5.88 21.11 -1.74
N GLY A 237 7.03 20.70 -1.19
CA GLY A 237 7.10 20.03 0.11
C GLY A 237 6.57 20.87 1.27
N GLU A 238 6.88 22.17 1.29
CA GLU A 238 6.35 23.12 2.27
C GLU A 238 4.83 23.31 2.13
N TYR A 239 4.35 23.45 0.89
CA TYR A 239 2.92 23.53 0.59
C TYR A 239 2.18 22.29 1.10
N VAL A 240 2.69 21.09 0.80
CA VAL A 240 2.13 19.83 1.29
C VAL A 240 2.03 19.84 2.81
N ASN A 241 3.11 20.21 3.52
CA ASN A 241 3.09 20.24 4.99
C ASN A 241 2.06 21.22 5.56
N LYS A 242 1.84 22.36 4.88
CA LYS A 242 0.91 23.40 5.30
C LYS A 242 -0.56 23.06 5.01
N GLU A 243 -0.83 22.50 3.83
CA GLU A 243 -2.19 22.39 3.27
C GLU A 243 -2.80 21.00 3.45
N LEU A 244 -1.98 19.95 3.62
CA LEU A 244 -2.44 18.59 3.83
C LEU A 244 -3.11 18.40 5.20
N ASN A 245 -2.66 19.15 6.21
CA ASN A 245 -3.14 19.05 7.59
C ASN A 245 -4.31 20.01 7.82
N ASP A 246 -5.52 19.55 7.57
CA ASP A 246 -6.75 20.27 7.93
C ASP A 246 -7.51 19.55 9.05
N PRO A 247 -7.30 19.92 10.33
CA PRO A 247 -7.99 19.30 11.45
C PRO A 247 -9.47 19.73 11.55
N SER A 248 -9.94 20.66 10.70
CA SER A 248 -11.32 21.15 10.73
C SER A 248 -12.31 20.30 9.92
N LYS A 249 -11.80 19.34 9.13
CA LYS A 249 -12.61 18.50 8.23
C LYS A 249 -13.60 17.63 8.98
N THR A 250 -14.82 17.53 8.44
CA THR A 250 -15.92 16.75 9.00
C THR A 250 -16.48 15.76 7.98
N TRP A 251 -17.50 15.00 8.38
CA TRP A 251 -18.25 14.13 7.48
C TRP A 251 -19.00 14.90 6.38
N ASP A 252 -19.26 16.20 6.57
CA ASP A 252 -19.88 17.05 5.55
C ASP A 252 -18.92 17.32 4.38
N ASP A 253 -17.61 17.41 4.63
CA ASP A 253 -16.60 17.45 3.56
C ASP A 253 -16.63 16.17 2.72
N VAL A 254 -16.76 15.01 3.38
CA VAL A 254 -16.87 13.72 2.71
C VAL A 254 -18.13 13.65 1.85
N ALA A 255 -19.27 14.11 2.38
CA ALA A 255 -20.53 14.18 1.63
C ALA A 255 -20.44 15.11 0.41
N ARG A 256 -19.73 16.25 0.52
CA ARG A 256 -19.46 17.13 -0.63
C ARG A 256 -18.62 16.43 -1.71
N ILE A 257 -17.57 15.70 -1.31
CA ILE A 257 -16.74 14.93 -2.25
C ILE A 257 -17.55 13.81 -2.90
N ARG A 258 -18.40 13.10 -2.14
CA ARG A 258 -19.32 12.09 -2.67
C ARG A 258 -20.19 12.66 -3.78
N SER A 259 -20.76 13.85 -3.61
CA SER A 259 -21.56 14.52 -4.65
C SER A 259 -20.76 14.88 -5.89
N ALA A 260 -19.44 15.06 -5.75
CA ALA A 260 -18.54 15.35 -6.85
C ALA A 260 -17.95 14.09 -7.52
N TRP A 261 -18.21 12.87 -7.05
CA TRP A 261 -17.70 11.62 -7.63
C TRP A 261 -18.86 10.65 -7.86
N GLU A 262 -19.00 10.08 -9.05
CA GLU A 262 -20.14 9.20 -9.37
C GLU A 262 -19.81 7.70 -9.23
N GLY A 263 -18.53 7.33 -9.31
CA GLY A 263 -18.09 5.94 -9.20
C GLY A 263 -18.04 5.41 -7.76
N PRO A 264 -17.49 4.20 -7.57
CA PRO A 264 -17.15 3.68 -6.25
C PRO A 264 -16.34 4.68 -5.42
N LEU A 265 -16.84 4.98 -4.22
CA LEU A 265 -16.17 5.82 -3.23
C LEU A 265 -15.81 4.97 -2.00
N LEU A 266 -14.56 5.05 -1.56
CA LEU A 266 -14.08 4.34 -0.38
C LEU A 266 -13.61 5.32 0.69
N ILE A 267 -13.86 5.00 1.96
CA ILE A 267 -13.30 5.75 3.09
C ILE A 267 -12.21 4.91 3.76
N LYS A 268 -11.00 5.46 3.83
CA LYS A 268 -9.80 4.80 4.39
C LYS A 268 -9.38 5.43 5.71
N GLY A 269 -9.03 4.58 6.67
CA GLY A 269 -8.56 5.01 7.99
C GLY A 269 -9.56 4.75 9.12
N ILE A 270 -10.63 4.00 8.82
CA ILE A 270 -11.67 3.70 9.80
C ILE A 270 -11.17 2.62 10.76
N MET A 271 -11.16 2.94 12.05
CA MET A 271 -10.75 2.03 13.14
C MET A 271 -11.79 1.95 14.26
N ASN A 272 -13.00 2.48 14.04
CA ASN A 272 -14.10 2.35 15.01
C ASN A 272 -15.46 2.08 14.30
N PRO A 273 -16.37 1.32 14.94
CA PRO A 273 -17.67 0.98 14.34
C PRO A 273 -18.60 2.19 14.11
N SER A 274 -18.53 3.24 14.93
CA SER A 274 -19.37 4.43 14.77
C SER A 274 -19.08 5.19 13.47
N ASP A 275 -17.81 5.33 13.12
CA ASP A 275 -17.37 6.02 11.91
C ASP A 275 -17.54 5.13 10.68
N ALA A 276 -17.52 3.81 10.82
CA ALA A 276 -17.92 2.90 9.75
C ALA A 276 -19.39 3.13 9.34
N ARG A 277 -20.30 3.30 10.30
CA ARG A 277 -21.71 3.67 10.02
C ARG A 277 -21.81 5.04 9.35
N LYS A 278 -21.04 6.03 9.80
CA LYS A 278 -21.04 7.36 9.16
C LYS A 278 -20.53 7.30 7.73
N ALA A 279 -19.49 6.49 7.45
CA ALA A 279 -18.99 6.28 6.10
C ALA A 279 -20.09 5.75 5.16
N GLU A 280 -20.91 4.78 5.61
CA GLU A 280 -22.07 4.33 4.83
C GLU A 280 -23.13 5.43 4.66
N GLN A 281 -23.43 6.19 5.72
CA GLN A 281 -24.42 7.27 5.68
C GLN A 281 -24.06 8.37 4.68
N VAL A 282 -22.78 8.67 4.49
CA VAL A 282 -22.31 9.64 3.49
C VAL A 282 -22.12 9.02 2.10
N GLY A 283 -22.56 7.78 1.88
CA GLY A 283 -22.61 7.15 0.55
C GLY A 283 -21.31 6.48 0.11
N ALA A 284 -20.47 6.02 1.06
CA ALA A 284 -19.34 5.17 0.73
C ALA A 284 -19.81 3.81 0.20
N ASN A 285 -19.22 3.35 -0.89
CA ASN A 285 -19.41 2.01 -1.44
C ASN A 285 -18.46 0.99 -0.79
N GLY A 286 -17.35 1.47 -0.22
CA GLY A 286 -16.41 0.62 0.51
C GLY A 286 -15.74 1.32 1.69
N ILE A 287 -15.24 0.52 2.63
CA ILE A 287 -14.48 1.01 3.79
C ILE A 287 -13.16 0.24 3.87
N ILE A 288 -12.05 0.99 3.88
CA ILE A 288 -10.72 0.42 4.13
C ILE A 288 -10.40 0.59 5.61
N VAL A 289 -10.56 -0.50 6.36
CA VAL A 289 -10.16 -0.59 7.75
C VAL A 289 -8.65 -0.52 7.82
N SER A 290 -8.13 0.56 8.39
CA SER A 290 -6.71 0.90 8.30
C SER A 290 -6.30 1.80 9.46
N ASN A 291 -5.12 1.56 10.01
CA ASN A 291 -4.42 2.49 10.90
C ASN A 291 -3.22 3.15 10.20
N HIS A 292 -3.33 3.33 8.88
CA HIS A 292 -2.27 3.88 8.03
C HIS A 292 -0.96 3.07 8.10
N GLY A 293 -1.05 1.75 8.31
CA GLY A 293 0.12 0.91 8.52
C GLY A 293 0.93 1.28 9.78
N GLY A 294 0.27 1.81 10.82
CA GLY A 294 0.89 2.23 12.08
C GLY A 294 1.67 3.55 12.01
N ARG A 295 1.39 4.39 11.00
CA ARG A 295 2.16 5.63 10.72
C ARG A 295 1.57 6.91 11.28
N GLN A 296 0.35 6.85 11.80
CA GLN A 296 -0.40 8.03 12.27
C GLN A 296 -0.47 8.08 13.79
N PHE A 297 -1.05 7.05 14.42
CA PHE A 297 -1.20 6.97 15.87
C PHE A 297 -0.68 5.63 16.38
N SER A 298 0.27 5.65 17.33
CA SER A 298 0.95 4.43 17.81
C SER A 298 0.08 3.57 18.73
N SER A 299 -0.84 4.19 19.46
CA SER A 299 -1.63 3.53 20.50
C SER A 299 -3.00 3.08 19.98
N VAL A 300 -2.98 2.26 18.93
CA VAL A 300 -4.19 1.68 18.31
C VAL A 300 -4.05 0.16 18.19
N PRO A 301 -5.17 -0.59 18.21
CA PRO A 301 -5.12 -2.03 17.99
C PRO A 301 -4.62 -2.38 16.58
N GLY A 302 -4.22 -3.65 16.41
CA GLY A 302 -4.00 -4.21 15.08
C GLY A 302 -5.30 -4.26 14.29
N VAL A 303 -5.22 -4.03 12.98
CA VAL A 303 -6.41 -3.94 12.11
C VAL A 303 -7.27 -5.21 12.16
N ALA A 304 -6.66 -6.40 12.16
CA ALA A 304 -7.42 -7.66 12.20
C ALA A 304 -8.20 -7.86 13.52
N THR A 305 -7.76 -7.23 14.62
CA THR A 305 -8.47 -7.27 15.91
C THR A 305 -9.79 -6.49 15.86
N ILE A 306 -9.81 -5.32 15.21
CA ILE A 306 -11.01 -4.47 15.15
C ILE A 306 -11.94 -4.82 13.98
N PHE A 307 -11.41 -5.49 12.95
CA PHE A 307 -12.13 -5.78 11.72
C PHE A 307 -13.50 -6.46 11.95
N PRO A 308 -13.63 -7.50 12.80
CA PRO A 308 -14.94 -8.12 13.06
C PRO A 308 -15.96 -7.18 13.67
N GLU A 309 -15.55 -6.24 14.53
CA GLU A 309 -16.46 -5.27 15.14
C GLU A 309 -16.99 -4.24 14.13
N ILE A 310 -16.17 -3.87 13.15
CA ILE A 310 -16.60 -3.03 12.02
C ILE A 310 -17.53 -3.84 11.11
N LYS A 311 -17.21 -5.11 10.82
CA LYS A 311 -18.06 -5.97 9.96
C LYS A 311 -19.47 -6.13 10.51
N LYS A 312 -19.64 -6.20 11.84
CA LYS A 312 -20.96 -6.34 12.50
C LYS A 312 -21.91 -5.16 12.24
N VAL A 313 -21.38 -3.96 11.99
CA VAL A 313 -22.18 -2.73 11.92
C VAL A 313 -22.36 -2.19 10.51
N VAL A 314 -21.57 -2.69 9.56
CA VAL A 314 -21.59 -2.28 8.16
C VAL A 314 -22.57 -3.15 7.39
N SER A 315 -23.38 -2.54 6.52
CA SER A 315 -24.35 -3.27 5.70
C SER A 315 -23.67 -4.21 4.70
N LYS A 316 -24.42 -5.18 4.18
CA LYS A 316 -23.91 -6.11 3.15
C LYS A 316 -23.63 -5.44 1.80
N ASN A 317 -24.13 -4.21 1.59
CA ASN A 317 -23.97 -3.48 0.34
C ASN A 317 -22.66 -2.67 0.28
N THR A 318 -21.94 -2.59 1.41
CA THR A 318 -20.66 -1.88 1.51
C THR A 318 -19.53 -2.89 1.61
N GLU A 319 -18.61 -2.84 0.65
CA GLU A 319 -17.44 -3.73 0.64
C GLU A 319 -16.42 -3.31 1.71
N LEU A 320 -15.79 -4.28 2.37
CA LEU A 320 -14.80 -4.02 3.42
C LEU A 320 -13.42 -4.49 2.98
N PHE A 321 -12.41 -3.67 3.26
CA PHE A 321 -11.03 -3.94 2.90
C PHE A 321 -10.13 -3.85 4.13
N LEU A 322 -9.11 -4.71 4.22
CA LEU A 322 -8.19 -4.78 5.36
C LEU A 322 -6.81 -4.27 4.94
N ASP A 323 -6.38 -3.12 5.47
CA ASP A 323 -5.07 -2.52 5.19
C ASP A 323 -4.22 -2.40 6.47
N GLY A 324 -3.32 -3.36 6.69
CA GLY A 324 -2.42 -3.31 7.84
C GLY A 324 -1.67 -4.60 8.08
N GLY A 325 -0.43 -4.68 7.59
CA GLY A 325 0.49 -5.77 7.94
C GLY A 325 0.49 -6.98 7.02
N ILE A 326 -0.22 -6.96 5.88
CA ILE A 326 -0.26 -8.04 4.87
C ILE A 326 1.13 -8.30 4.25
N ARG A 327 1.68 -9.49 4.45
CA ARG A 327 3.00 -9.93 3.94
C ARG A 327 3.05 -11.35 3.40
N ARG A 328 1.97 -12.11 3.56
CA ARG A 328 1.85 -13.51 3.12
C ARG A 328 0.49 -13.77 2.49
N GLY A 329 0.39 -14.80 1.66
CA GLY A 329 -0.87 -15.28 1.12
C GLY A 329 -1.85 -15.71 2.22
N GLU A 330 -1.34 -16.31 3.31
CA GLU A 330 -2.16 -16.61 4.48
C GLU A 330 -2.80 -15.35 5.08
N ASP A 331 -2.10 -14.22 5.11
CA ASP A 331 -2.67 -12.96 5.61
C ASP A 331 -3.84 -12.50 4.73
N ILE A 332 -3.77 -12.72 3.42
CA ILE A 332 -4.84 -12.39 2.47
C ILE A 332 -6.07 -13.28 2.71
N VAL A 333 -5.86 -14.58 2.85
CA VAL A 333 -6.96 -15.53 3.12
C VAL A 333 -7.55 -15.30 4.51
N LYS A 334 -6.74 -14.93 5.52
CA LYS A 334 -7.24 -14.53 6.85
C LYS A 334 -8.11 -13.28 6.76
N ALA A 335 -7.69 -12.26 6.01
CA ALA A 335 -8.51 -11.07 5.79
C ALA A 335 -9.87 -11.45 5.17
N HIS A 336 -9.88 -12.34 4.18
CA HIS A 336 -11.12 -12.81 3.56
C HIS A 336 -12.00 -13.60 4.55
N ALA A 337 -11.41 -14.50 5.33
CA ALA A 337 -12.11 -15.27 6.36
C ALA A 337 -12.74 -14.38 7.45
N LEU A 338 -12.11 -13.24 7.76
CA LEU A 338 -12.66 -12.22 8.67
C LEU A 338 -13.81 -11.39 8.05
N GLY A 339 -14.08 -11.57 6.75
CA GLY A 339 -15.16 -10.92 6.01
C GLY A 339 -14.73 -9.72 5.16
N ALA A 340 -13.43 -9.57 4.88
CA ALA A 340 -12.94 -8.58 3.92
C ALA A 340 -13.15 -9.07 2.48
N THR A 341 -13.58 -8.17 1.60
CA THR A 341 -13.62 -8.42 0.15
C THR A 341 -12.20 -8.60 -0.39
N ALA A 342 -11.27 -7.76 0.03
CA ALA A 342 -9.86 -7.86 -0.36
C ALA A 342 -8.90 -7.34 0.71
N ALA A 343 -7.66 -7.83 0.63
CA ALA A 343 -6.55 -7.37 1.45
C ALA A 343 -5.79 -6.25 0.73
N CYS A 344 -5.39 -5.22 1.47
CA CYS A 344 -4.58 -4.13 0.93
C CYS A 344 -3.14 -4.24 1.47
N SER A 345 -2.16 -4.06 0.59
CA SER A 345 -0.74 -4.15 0.93
C SER A 345 0.01 -2.89 0.53
N GLY A 346 0.69 -2.25 1.48
CA GLY A 346 1.50 -1.04 1.25
C GLY A 346 3.00 -1.33 1.20
N ARG A 347 3.62 -1.54 2.37
CA ARG A 347 5.09 -1.70 2.46
C ARG A 347 5.65 -2.82 1.60
N SER A 348 4.89 -3.90 1.38
CA SER A 348 5.33 -5.06 0.61
C SER A 348 5.75 -4.70 -0.81
N TRP A 349 4.91 -3.94 -1.53
CA TRP A 349 5.27 -3.48 -2.89
C TRP A 349 6.36 -2.43 -2.85
N PHE A 350 6.42 -1.59 -1.82
CA PHE A 350 7.47 -0.58 -1.67
C PHE A 350 8.85 -1.20 -1.45
N TRP A 351 8.94 -2.26 -0.64
CA TRP A 351 10.17 -3.03 -0.46
C TRP A 351 10.59 -3.71 -1.76
N ALA A 352 9.64 -4.31 -2.47
CA ALA A 352 9.93 -4.98 -3.72
C ALA A 352 10.43 -4.00 -4.80
N LEU A 353 9.77 -2.84 -4.93
CA LEU A 353 10.17 -1.74 -5.80
C LEU A 353 11.58 -1.23 -5.44
N ALA A 354 11.85 -0.97 -4.17
CA ALA A 354 13.16 -0.53 -3.71
C ALA A 354 14.28 -1.56 -3.95
N ALA A 355 13.94 -2.85 -3.90
CA ALA A 355 14.89 -3.93 -4.05
C ALA A 355 15.30 -4.18 -5.51
N ASP A 356 14.31 -4.21 -6.43
CA ASP A 356 14.52 -4.61 -7.83
C ASP A 356 13.51 -4.01 -8.84
N GLY A 357 12.91 -2.85 -8.52
CA GLY A 357 12.02 -2.14 -9.44
C GLY A 357 10.74 -2.92 -9.76
N GLU A 358 10.25 -2.78 -10.99
CA GLU A 358 9.06 -3.48 -11.52
C GLU A 358 9.16 -5.00 -11.37
N GLN A 359 10.34 -5.58 -11.59
CA GLN A 359 10.56 -7.02 -11.46
C GLN A 359 10.40 -7.50 -10.02
N GLY A 360 10.77 -6.68 -9.04
CA GLY A 360 10.49 -6.96 -7.64
C GLY A 360 8.98 -7.00 -7.37
N VAL A 361 8.24 -6.00 -7.86
CA VAL A 361 6.78 -5.91 -7.66
C VAL A 361 6.06 -7.08 -8.33
N ASN A 362 6.43 -7.41 -9.58
CA ASN A 362 5.94 -8.61 -10.27
C ASN A 362 6.15 -9.87 -9.42
N ARG A 363 7.36 -10.04 -8.88
CA ARG A 363 7.71 -11.24 -8.13
C ARG A 363 6.94 -11.37 -6.81
N ILE A 364 6.68 -10.28 -6.08
CA ILE A 364 5.87 -10.40 -4.86
C ILE A 364 4.40 -10.73 -5.17
N LEU A 365 3.86 -10.25 -6.29
CA LEU A 365 2.49 -10.57 -6.70
C LEU A 365 2.38 -12.06 -7.05
N GLU A 366 3.35 -12.61 -7.78
CA GLU A 366 3.45 -14.06 -8.05
C GLU A 366 3.56 -14.89 -6.76
N ILE A 367 4.40 -14.45 -5.80
CA ILE A 367 4.56 -15.15 -4.51
C ILE A 367 3.23 -15.15 -3.75
N LEU A 368 2.59 -14.00 -3.62
CA LEU A 368 1.35 -13.87 -2.85
C LEU A 368 0.20 -14.63 -3.51
N GLU A 369 0.08 -14.61 -4.83
CA GLU A 369 -0.89 -15.43 -5.57
C GLU A 369 -0.69 -16.92 -5.26
N LYS A 370 0.56 -17.41 -5.37
CA LYS A 370 0.89 -18.82 -5.09
C LYS A 370 0.62 -19.21 -3.64
N GLU A 371 0.97 -18.34 -2.69
CA GLU A 371 0.72 -18.57 -1.26
C GLU A 371 -0.80 -18.57 -0.96
N VAL A 372 -1.61 -17.77 -1.65
CA VAL A 372 -3.08 -17.83 -1.54
C VAL A 372 -3.59 -19.18 -2.04
N GLU A 373 -3.14 -19.65 -3.21
CA GLU A 373 -3.52 -20.97 -3.71
C GLU A 373 -3.14 -22.11 -2.74
N ASP A 374 -1.92 -22.07 -2.20
CA ASP A 374 -1.46 -23.08 -1.24
C ASP A 374 -2.28 -23.02 0.04
N THR A 375 -2.60 -21.82 0.52
CA THR A 375 -3.44 -21.65 1.71
C THR A 375 -4.82 -22.26 1.49
N LEU A 376 -5.46 -22.01 0.35
CA LEU A 376 -6.75 -22.62 -0.02
C LEU A 376 -6.69 -24.15 0.00
N ALA A 377 -5.64 -24.73 -0.58
CA ALA A 377 -5.42 -26.18 -0.55
C ALA A 377 -5.28 -26.71 0.89
N LEU A 378 -4.45 -26.03 1.70
CA LEU A 378 -4.11 -26.47 3.05
C LEU A 378 -5.29 -26.36 4.03
N ILE A 379 -6.21 -25.42 3.82
CA ILE A 379 -7.42 -25.29 4.66
C ILE A 379 -8.58 -26.15 4.15
N GLY A 380 -8.44 -26.79 2.98
CA GLY A 380 -9.45 -27.65 2.38
C GLY A 380 -10.60 -26.87 1.74
N GLU A 381 -10.32 -25.69 1.15
CA GLU A 381 -11.31 -24.88 0.44
C GLU A 381 -10.89 -24.69 -1.03
N PRO A 382 -11.59 -25.28 -2.02
CA PRO A 382 -11.22 -25.17 -3.43
C PRO A 382 -11.51 -23.79 -4.03
N LYS A 383 -12.39 -22.99 -3.41
CA LYS A 383 -12.75 -21.65 -3.87
C LYS A 383 -12.59 -20.65 -2.75
N LEU A 384 -11.98 -19.51 -3.07
CA LEU A 384 -11.85 -18.41 -2.12
C LEU A 384 -13.22 -17.94 -1.60
N THR A 385 -14.25 -17.92 -2.44
CA THR A 385 -15.61 -17.50 -2.07
C THR A 385 -16.26 -18.36 -0.98
N ASP A 386 -15.73 -19.56 -0.73
CA ASP A 386 -16.22 -20.49 0.29
C ASP A 386 -15.48 -20.28 1.63
N VAL A 387 -14.44 -19.44 1.65
CA VAL A 387 -13.67 -19.09 2.86
C VAL A 387 -14.43 -18.08 3.71
N GLY A 388 -14.58 -18.38 5.00
CA GLY A 388 -15.26 -17.52 5.97
C GLY A 388 -14.89 -17.83 7.42
N PRO A 389 -15.62 -17.30 8.40
CA PRO A 389 -15.36 -17.51 9.82
C PRO A 389 -15.33 -18.99 10.23
N GLN A 390 -16.06 -19.87 9.52
CA GLN A 390 -16.05 -21.32 9.72
C GLN A 390 -14.69 -21.99 9.48
N ASN A 391 -13.77 -21.32 8.78
CA ASN A 391 -12.42 -21.80 8.53
C ASN A 391 -11.42 -21.37 9.62
N LEU A 392 -11.86 -20.53 10.56
CA LEU A 392 -11.00 -20.01 11.63
C LEU A 392 -11.13 -20.89 12.88
N PHE A 393 -10.00 -21.11 13.54
CA PHE A 393 -9.98 -21.75 14.85
C PHE A 393 -10.52 -20.78 15.90
N SER A 394 -11.63 -21.15 16.57
CA SER A 394 -12.19 -20.39 17.68
C SER A 394 -11.59 -20.87 19.00
N THR A 395 -10.92 -19.99 19.72
CA THR A 395 -10.46 -20.22 21.11
C THR A 395 -11.53 -19.89 22.13
#